data_AF-A0A6I4SVD9-F1
#
_entry.id   AF-A0A6I4SVD9-F1
#
_cell.length_a   1.000
_cell.length_b   1.000
_cell.length_c   1.000
_cell.angle_alpha   90.00
_cell.angle_beta   90.00
_cell.angle_gamma   90.00
#
_symmetry.space_group_name_H-M   'P 1'
#
loop_
_entity.id
_entity.type
_entity.pdbx_description
1 polymer ?
#
loop_
_entity_poly.entity_id
_entity_poly.type
_entity_poly.pdbx_seq_one_letter_code
_entity_poly.pdbx_strand_id
1 'polypeptide(L)'
;MSTATTSPEQPSLRYRTEDFAHPLGDCDMIMKGGVTSGIVYPYTVLEIAKQYRLRGLGGTSAGAIAAAFAAGAEFARRNGDLGGFKRLQERCEELPRILLSLFQPDRELNPTVKRLYAAYKSGGIATILPRLLTAGALVGVLIGILGWAWSRNWVIGLLAGLLAAILAFGVAVYGNYVRPIHKAWKQLPDNGFGICSGLSNSEGGPPALTEWLHDALQYIAYGDTAAGKPPLTFRDLTTLPTPDAVPIELMMVTTNLSMRRPHTLPDLGVRAGFDLNRWKELFPPPIIEHLKAKTTPWPGHASNVRLMPGAKPSPDAAPGTYPEVGELPVLVGVRMSLSFPLLFSAVDLLMEDTELPETLAKLGAERASGAGVDALKRVTFSDGGLSSNFPIHLFDSPLPTRPTFAISLEELPVRGDKVRKRVAFPGDATETAGVMIKELSSVKEFGWQLVDSAKDWQDQLMSELTGQRERVVRVYLTSEEGGLNLDMDPNRSRTLMDFGLEAGQEFCKGSESGGFDFDEHRWHRLVVLYDHLDRMLTKLDQVWTPAYHDWFDTYRAKVKSYGVIDPAERENILETVNGLVGAYRGLSERYPIKLERRDETFPKKRGKMGIGPKY
;
A
#
# COMPACT_ATOMS: atom_id res chain seq x y z
N MET A 1 -15.62 -27.58 48.51
CA MET A 1 -15.24 -26.21 48.13
C MET A 1 -14.74 -26.25 46.70
N SER A 2 -15.60 -25.86 45.76
CA SER A 2 -15.31 -25.85 44.33
C SER A 2 -14.61 -24.54 43.99
N THR A 3 -13.36 -24.63 43.53
CA THR A 3 -12.58 -23.48 43.07
C THR A 3 -13.08 -23.08 41.68
N ALA A 4 -13.80 -21.96 41.62
CA ALA A 4 -14.24 -21.32 40.40
C ALA A 4 -13.01 -20.81 39.63
N THR A 5 -12.80 -21.35 38.43
CA THR A 5 -11.87 -20.87 37.43
C THR A 5 -12.41 -19.55 36.89
N THR A 6 -11.79 -18.43 37.26
CA THR A 6 -12.08 -17.11 36.67
C THR A 6 -11.63 -17.11 35.20
N SER A 7 -12.59 -16.95 34.31
CA SER A 7 -12.37 -16.64 32.88
C SER A 7 -11.54 -15.35 32.76
N PRO A 8 -10.61 -15.23 31.79
CA PRO A 8 -9.88 -13.97 31.60
C PRO A 8 -10.87 -12.87 31.19
N GLU A 9 -10.94 -11.80 31.98
CA GLU A 9 -11.72 -10.59 31.66
C GLU A 9 -11.37 -10.10 30.24
N GLN A 10 -12.38 -9.93 29.40
CA GLN A 10 -12.25 -9.16 28.18
C GLN A 10 -11.82 -7.74 28.56
N PRO A 11 -10.79 -7.16 27.92
CA PRO A 11 -10.42 -5.77 28.18
C PRO A 11 -11.64 -4.89 27.92
N SER A 12 -12.06 -4.10 28.91
CA SER A 12 -13.13 -3.13 28.73
C SER A 12 -12.77 -2.19 27.57
N LEU A 13 -13.62 -2.12 26.56
CA LEU A 13 -13.44 -1.22 25.42
C LEU A 13 -13.19 0.21 25.91
N ARG A 14 -12.05 0.78 25.52
CA ARG A 14 -11.57 2.10 25.95
C ARG A 14 -12.53 3.25 25.63
N TYR A 15 -13.30 3.12 24.54
CA TYR A 15 -14.20 4.15 24.05
C TYR A 15 -15.66 3.75 24.21
N ARG A 16 -16.51 4.75 24.41
CA ARG A 16 -17.97 4.60 24.44
C ARG A 16 -18.56 5.10 23.13
N THR A 17 -19.74 4.60 22.78
CA THR A 17 -20.45 4.99 21.56
C THR A 17 -20.77 6.48 21.51
N GLU A 18 -21.04 7.09 22.66
CA GLU A 18 -21.38 8.52 22.76
C GLU A 18 -20.20 9.43 22.45
N ASP A 19 -18.96 8.92 22.58
CA ASP A 19 -17.75 9.70 22.33
C ASP A 19 -17.63 10.11 20.84
N PHE A 20 -18.38 9.48 19.93
CA PHE A 20 -18.38 9.74 18.49
C PHE A 20 -19.62 10.52 17.99
N ALA A 21 -20.52 10.95 18.90
CA ALA A 21 -21.80 11.53 18.53
C ALA A 21 -21.69 12.95 17.95
N HIS A 22 -20.70 13.75 18.40
CA HIS A 22 -20.64 15.19 18.17
C HIS A 22 -19.27 15.65 17.65
N PRO A 23 -18.93 15.34 16.39
CA PRO A 23 -17.71 15.86 15.77
C PRO A 23 -17.79 17.38 15.61
N LEU A 24 -16.67 18.05 15.81
CA LEU A 24 -16.48 19.51 15.74
C LEU A 24 -16.17 20.00 14.32
N GLY A 25 -15.66 19.13 13.45
CA GLY A 25 -15.33 19.48 12.07
C GLY A 25 -15.17 18.26 11.17
N ASP A 26 -14.60 18.49 10.00
CA ASP A 26 -14.27 17.46 9.01
C ASP A 26 -12.75 17.27 8.96
N CYS A 27 -12.26 16.06 8.69
CA CYS A 27 -10.85 15.82 8.39
C CYS A 27 -10.67 14.73 7.35
N ASP A 28 -9.49 14.70 6.75
CA ASP A 28 -8.99 13.58 5.97
C ASP A 28 -7.89 12.85 6.74
N MET A 29 -7.62 11.59 6.43
CA MET A 29 -6.54 10.81 7.02
C MET A 29 -5.76 10.04 5.97
N ILE A 30 -4.43 10.01 6.11
CA ILE A 30 -3.52 9.25 5.24
C ILE A 30 -2.66 8.33 6.09
N MET A 31 -2.69 7.04 5.80
CA MET A 31 -1.97 6.01 6.56
C MET A 31 -0.93 5.33 5.69
N LYS A 32 0.33 5.40 6.11
CA LYS A 32 1.46 4.72 5.45
C LYS A 32 1.25 3.20 5.41
N GLY A 33 1.89 2.55 4.45
CA GLY A 33 1.97 1.11 4.38
C GLY A 33 3.01 0.55 5.36
N GLY A 34 2.73 -0.63 5.88
CA GLY A 34 3.66 -1.39 6.70
C GLY A 34 3.02 -2.70 7.14
N VAL A 35 3.74 -3.81 7.04
CA VAL A 35 3.13 -5.16 7.16
C VAL A 35 2.46 -5.34 8.53
N THR A 36 3.25 -5.26 9.59
CA THR A 36 2.80 -5.57 10.97
C THR A 36 2.58 -4.31 11.80
N SER A 37 3.08 -3.20 11.30
CA SER A 37 3.02 -1.90 11.96
C SER A 37 1.68 -1.18 11.74
N GLY A 38 0.78 -1.71 10.90
CA GLY A 38 -0.59 -1.20 10.74
C GLY A 38 -1.46 -1.32 12.00
N ILE A 39 -1.00 -2.07 13.01
CA ILE A 39 -1.59 -2.18 14.35
C ILE A 39 -1.58 -0.82 15.10
N VAL A 40 -0.81 0.16 14.65
CA VAL A 40 -0.77 1.52 15.24
C VAL A 40 -2.05 2.31 14.96
N TYR A 41 -2.66 2.17 13.78
CA TYR A 41 -3.75 3.05 13.34
C TYR A 41 -5.08 3.04 14.12
N PRO A 42 -5.55 1.94 14.74
CA PRO A 42 -6.90 1.86 15.30
C PRO A 42 -7.20 2.95 16.32
N TYR A 43 -6.34 3.14 17.33
CA TYR A 43 -6.56 4.17 18.35
C TYR A 43 -6.33 5.59 17.82
N THR A 44 -5.50 5.78 16.80
CA THR A 44 -5.38 7.07 16.11
C THR A 44 -6.71 7.46 15.45
N VAL A 45 -7.31 6.53 14.71
CA VAL A 45 -8.62 6.73 14.05
C VAL A 45 -9.69 7.05 15.08
N LEU A 46 -9.73 6.31 16.20
CA LEU A 46 -10.73 6.51 17.24
C LEU A 46 -10.56 7.86 17.96
N GLU A 47 -9.34 8.28 18.26
CA GLU A 47 -9.11 9.61 18.86
C GLU A 47 -9.53 10.74 17.92
N ILE A 48 -9.20 10.65 16.63
CA ILE A 48 -9.60 11.65 15.63
C ILE A 48 -11.12 11.66 15.42
N ALA A 49 -11.76 10.49 15.35
CA ALA A 49 -13.20 10.36 15.11
C ALA A 49 -14.07 10.96 16.23
N LYS A 50 -13.52 11.16 17.43
CA LYS A 50 -14.21 11.89 18.51
C LYS A 50 -14.43 13.36 18.18
N GLN A 51 -13.51 13.97 17.44
CA GLN A 51 -13.52 15.40 17.14
C GLN A 51 -13.84 15.69 15.67
N TYR A 52 -13.64 14.75 14.75
CA TYR A 52 -13.76 14.99 13.32
C TYR A 52 -14.62 13.95 12.61
N ARG A 53 -15.34 14.40 11.58
CA ARG A 53 -15.96 13.55 10.57
C ARG A 53 -14.89 13.12 9.58
N LEU A 54 -14.78 11.81 9.36
CA LEU A 54 -13.80 11.25 8.44
C LEU A 54 -14.31 11.40 7.00
N ARG A 55 -13.63 12.22 6.18
CA ARG A 55 -14.08 12.59 4.83
C ARG A 55 -13.26 11.88 3.79
N GLY A 56 -11.97 12.20 3.68
CA GLY A 56 -10.99 11.51 2.87
C GLY A 56 -10.23 10.47 3.68
N LEU A 57 -10.21 9.22 3.26
CA LEU A 57 -9.48 8.14 3.91
C LEU A 57 -8.55 7.50 2.89
N GLY A 58 -7.24 7.61 3.14
CA GLY A 58 -6.18 7.21 2.22
C GLY A 58 -5.25 6.20 2.85
N GLY A 59 -4.82 5.19 2.10
CA GLY A 59 -3.75 4.33 2.59
C GLY A 59 -3.20 3.35 1.57
N THR A 60 -2.10 2.72 1.96
CA THR A 60 -1.45 1.63 1.21
C THR A 60 -1.31 0.41 2.12
N SER A 61 -1.44 -0.79 1.55
CA SER A 61 -1.16 -2.02 2.29
C SER A 61 -1.95 -2.12 3.61
N ALA A 62 -1.32 -2.29 4.77
CA ALA A 62 -2.03 -2.26 6.05
C ALA A 62 -2.72 -0.92 6.38
N GLY A 63 -2.18 0.21 5.89
CA GLY A 63 -2.85 1.51 5.95
C GLY A 63 -4.14 1.54 5.14
N ALA A 64 -4.23 0.77 4.04
CA ALA A 64 -5.46 0.60 3.27
C ALA A 64 -6.52 -0.21 4.04
N ILE A 65 -6.13 -1.21 4.84
CA ILE A 65 -7.06 -1.88 5.77
C ILE A 65 -7.63 -0.86 6.75
N ALA A 66 -6.74 -0.09 7.41
CA ALA A 66 -7.16 0.88 8.41
C ALA A 66 -8.08 1.97 7.82
N ALA A 67 -7.77 2.45 6.60
CA ALA A 67 -8.62 3.37 5.86
C ALA A 67 -10.00 2.77 5.55
N ALA A 68 -10.06 1.52 5.11
CA ALA A 68 -11.31 0.83 4.80
C ALA A 68 -12.16 0.57 6.06
N PHE A 69 -11.54 0.18 7.17
CA PHE A 69 -12.24 0.00 8.44
C PHE A 69 -12.77 1.33 8.97
N ALA A 70 -11.97 2.41 8.92
CA ALA A 70 -12.39 3.75 9.27
C ALA A 70 -13.58 4.21 8.40
N ALA A 71 -13.54 3.91 7.09
CA ALA A 71 -14.62 4.25 6.17
C ALA A 71 -15.91 3.46 6.48
N GLY A 72 -15.79 2.18 6.84
CA GLY A 72 -16.91 1.37 7.29
C GLY A 72 -17.53 1.89 8.59
N ALA A 73 -16.70 2.29 9.55
CA ALA A 73 -17.16 2.82 10.84
C ALA A 73 -17.85 4.20 10.67
N GLU A 74 -17.28 5.06 9.83
CA GLU A 74 -17.87 6.35 9.48
C GLU A 74 -19.16 6.18 8.66
N PHE A 75 -19.22 5.17 7.78
CA PHE A 75 -20.44 4.79 7.08
C PHE A 75 -21.54 4.40 8.07
N ALA A 76 -21.23 3.56 9.06
CA ALA A 76 -22.19 3.18 10.10
C ALA A 76 -22.68 4.42 10.86
N ARG A 77 -21.75 5.29 11.30
CA ARG A 77 -22.06 6.53 12.02
C ARG A 77 -22.98 7.45 11.22
N ARG A 78 -22.70 7.64 9.92
CA ARG A 78 -23.52 8.46 9.01
C ARG A 78 -24.93 7.90 8.81
N ASN A 79 -25.11 6.58 8.93
CA ASN A 79 -26.40 5.91 8.89
C ASN A 79 -27.07 5.77 10.27
N GLY A 80 -26.58 6.48 11.29
CA GLY A 80 -27.18 6.53 12.63
C GLY A 80 -26.66 5.48 13.62
N ASP A 81 -25.67 4.67 13.24
CA ASP A 81 -25.07 3.67 14.12
C ASP A 81 -23.67 4.08 14.58
N LEU A 82 -23.60 4.70 15.77
CA LEU A 82 -22.33 5.09 16.41
C LEU A 82 -21.47 3.86 16.81
N GLY A 83 -22.06 2.66 16.86
CA GLY A 83 -21.40 1.42 17.23
C GLY A 83 -20.32 0.98 16.25
N GLY A 84 -20.30 1.51 15.01
CA GLY A 84 -19.29 1.18 14.00
C GLY A 84 -17.84 1.36 14.47
N PHE A 85 -17.55 2.45 15.19
CA PHE A 85 -16.22 2.71 15.74
C PHE A 85 -15.83 1.73 16.86
N LYS A 86 -16.81 1.29 17.66
CA LYS A 86 -16.58 0.26 18.67
C LYS A 86 -16.28 -1.10 18.04
N ARG A 87 -17.01 -1.47 16.99
CA ARG A 87 -16.76 -2.69 16.21
C ARG A 87 -15.39 -2.65 15.51
N LEU A 88 -14.96 -1.48 15.05
CA LEU A 88 -13.60 -1.28 14.54
C LEU A 88 -12.56 -1.57 15.63
N GLN A 89 -12.73 -1.00 16.82
CA GLN A 89 -11.85 -1.27 17.97
C GLN A 89 -11.76 -2.77 18.25
N GLU A 90 -12.90 -3.44 18.36
CA GLU A 90 -12.98 -4.88 18.65
C GLU A 90 -12.20 -5.73 17.64
N ARG A 91 -12.40 -5.49 16.33
CA ARG A 91 -11.70 -6.23 15.27
C ARG A 91 -10.21 -5.96 15.24
N CYS A 92 -9.81 -4.73 15.52
CA CYS A 92 -8.40 -4.36 15.59
C CYS A 92 -7.70 -4.96 16.82
N GLU A 93 -8.37 -5.04 17.98
CA GLU A 93 -7.82 -5.67 19.20
C GLU A 93 -7.79 -7.21 19.13
N GLU A 94 -8.61 -7.80 18.25
CA GLU A 94 -8.57 -9.23 17.91
C GLU A 94 -7.37 -9.56 17.01
N LEU A 95 -7.09 -8.70 16.03
CA LEU A 95 -6.12 -8.94 14.96
C LEU A 95 -4.75 -9.47 15.43
N PRO A 96 -4.08 -8.91 16.46
CA PRO A 96 -2.80 -9.42 16.95
C PRO A 96 -2.80 -10.90 17.32
N ARG A 97 -3.93 -11.43 17.81
CA ARG A 97 -4.04 -12.83 18.25
C ARG A 97 -4.23 -13.79 17.09
N ILE A 98 -4.81 -13.32 15.99
CA ILE A 98 -5.19 -14.14 14.85
C ILE A 98 -4.31 -13.88 13.61
N LEU A 99 -3.51 -12.82 13.58
CA LEU A 99 -2.80 -12.34 12.39
C LEU A 99 -2.03 -13.45 11.68
N LEU A 100 -1.19 -14.19 12.39
CA LEU A 100 -0.40 -15.29 11.80
C LEU A 100 -1.30 -16.40 11.23
N SER A 101 -2.45 -16.67 11.85
CA SER A 101 -3.40 -17.71 11.42
C SER A 101 -4.18 -17.34 10.15
N LEU A 102 -4.28 -16.05 9.84
CA LEU A 102 -4.93 -15.55 8.62
C LEU A 102 -4.09 -15.83 7.35
N PHE A 103 -2.78 -16.01 7.50
CA PHE A 103 -1.85 -16.35 6.41
C PHE A 103 -1.80 -17.86 6.20
N GLN A 104 -2.77 -18.38 5.46
CA GLN A 104 -2.87 -19.81 5.17
C GLN A 104 -2.25 -20.11 3.78
N PRO A 105 -1.16 -20.90 3.72
CA PRO A 105 -0.57 -21.30 2.43
C PRO A 105 -1.52 -22.17 1.62
N ASP A 106 -1.57 -21.98 0.30
CA ASP A 106 -2.42 -22.79 -0.56
C ASP A 106 -2.04 -24.27 -0.50
N ARG A 107 -3.04 -25.15 -0.72
CA ARG A 107 -2.91 -26.61 -0.55
C ARG A 107 -1.65 -27.21 -1.17
N GLU A 108 -1.24 -26.73 -2.34
CA GLU A 108 -0.06 -27.23 -3.06
C GLU A 108 1.28 -26.78 -2.45
N LEU A 109 1.33 -25.57 -1.89
CA LEU A 109 2.53 -24.94 -1.33
C LEU A 109 2.71 -25.24 0.17
N ASN A 110 1.61 -25.57 0.86
CA ASN A 110 1.56 -25.85 2.29
C ASN A 110 2.62 -26.87 2.79
N PRO A 111 2.87 -28.01 2.11
CA PRO A 111 3.92 -28.95 2.56
C PRO A 111 5.32 -28.32 2.56
N THR A 112 5.64 -27.49 1.58
CA THR A 112 6.94 -26.80 1.48
C THR A 112 7.05 -25.74 2.57
N VAL A 113 6.00 -24.94 2.76
CA VAL A 113 5.97 -23.88 3.78
C VAL A 113 6.10 -24.47 5.19
N LYS A 114 5.37 -25.56 5.51
CA LYS A 114 5.50 -26.24 6.80
C LYS A 114 6.92 -26.71 7.10
N ARG A 115 7.64 -27.22 6.09
CA ARG A 115 9.04 -27.65 6.24
C ARG A 115 9.97 -26.47 6.47
N LEU A 116 9.78 -25.37 5.75
CA LEU A 116 10.56 -24.14 5.94
C LEU A 116 10.29 -23.51 7.31
N TYR A 117 9.02 -23.47 7.74
CA TYR A 117 8.62 -22.96 9.04
C TYR A 117 9.18 -23.81 10.19
N ALA A 118 9.13 -25.15 10.06
CA ALA A 118 9.75 -26.05 11.04
C ALA A 118 11.28 -25.87 11.10
N ALA A 119 11.93 -25.61 9.96
CA ALA A 119 13.36 -25.28 9.91
C ALA A 119 13.66 -23.95 10.57
N TYR A 120 12.84 -22.92 10.33
CA TYR A 120 12.97 -21.63 10.98
C TYR A 120 12.83 -21.75 12.51
N LYS A 121 11.77 -22.41 13.00
CA LYS A 121 11.51 -22.61 14.44
C LYS A 121 12.59 -23.40 15.16
N SER A 122 13.34 -24.24 14.45
CA SER A 122 14.44 -25.03 15.02
C SER A 122 15.80 -24.30 15.03
N GLY A 123 15.85 -23.01 14.70
CA GLY A 123 17.09 -22.21 14.63
C GLY A 123 17.72 -22.15 13.24
N GLY A 124 16.95 -22.50 12.20
CA GLY A 124 17.36 -22.44 10.79
C GLY A 124 17.80 -23.79 10.22
N ILE A 125 18.05 -23.82 8.90
CA ILE A 125 18.51 -25.05 8.20
C ILE A 125 19.85 -25.56 8.78
N ALA A 126 20.67 -24.66 9.34
CA ALA A 126 21.95 -24.98 9.95
C ALA A 126 21.83 -25.93 11.16
N THR A 127 20.71 -25.94 11.90
CA THR A 127 20.51 -26.84 13.04
C THR A 127 19.98 -28.22 12.63
N ILE A 128 19.43 -28.33 11.42
CA ILE A 128 18.93 -29.60 10.85
C ILE A 128 20.03 -30.32 10.07
N LEU A 129 20.99 -29.57 9.51
CA LEU A 129 22.11 -30.11 8.73
C LEU A 129 22.90 -31.21 9.48
N PRO A 130 23.22 -31.08 10.78
CA PRO A 130 23.90 -32.14 11.53
C PRO A 130 23.06 -33.41 11.64
N ARG A 131 21.74 -33.31 11.77
CA ARG A 131 20.84 -34.49 11.84
C ARG A 131 20.83 -35.27 10.54
N LEU A 132 20.78 -34.56 9.42
CA LEU A 132 20.87 -35.17 8.08
C LEU A 132 22.26 -35.76 7.84
N LEU A 133 23.31 -35.08 8.30
CA LEU A 133 24.69 -35.58 8.24
C LEU A 133 24.83 -36.87 9.06
N THR A 134 24.29 -36.93 10.28
CA THR A 134 24.33 -38.14 11.11
C THR A 134 23.57 -39.29 10.48
N ALA A 135 22.39 -39.04 9.89
CA ALA A 135 21.64 -40.06 9.18
C ALA A 135 22.42 -40.58 7.95
N GLY A 136 23.03 -39.69 7.17
CA GLY A 136 23.92 -40.06 6.07
C GLY A 136 25.13 -40.88 6.55
N ALA A 137 25.75 -40.48 7.66
CA ALA A 137 26.88 -41.19 8.26
C ALA A 137 26.50 -42.62 8.69
N LEU A 138 25.31 -42.84 9.27
CA LEU A 138 24.84 -44.19 9.62
C LEU A 138 24.68 -45.10 8.40
N VAL A 139 24.13 -44.56 7.30
CA VAL A 139 24.06 -45.29 6.01
C VAL A 139 25.46 -45.58 5.48
N GLY A 140 26.37 -44.61 5.59
CA GLY A 140 27.77 -44.77 5.22
C GLY A 140 28.50 -45.84 6.02
N VAL A 141 28.29 -45.91 7.33
CA VAL A 141 28.86 -46.95 8.20
C VAL A 141 28.34 -48.34 7.80
N LEU A 142 27.03 -48.47 7.56
CA LEU A 142 26.44 -49.74 7.13
C LEU A 142 27.03 -50.22 5.79
N ILE A 143 27.07 -49.34 4.78
CA ILE A 143 27.64 -49.65 3.47
C ILE A 143 29.15 -49.91 3.57
N GLY A 144 29.86 -49.19 4.42
CA GLY A 144 31.30 -49.39 4.65
C GLY A 144 31.62 -50.74 5.29
N ILE A 145 30.81 -51.19 6.25
CA ILE A 145 30.91 -52.53 6.85
C ILE A 145 30.66 -53.61 5.79
N LEU A 146 29.62 -53.45 4.96
CA LEU A 146 29.31 -54.39 3.88
C LEU A 146 30.42 -54.43 2.81
N GLY A 147 30.95 -53.27 2.42
CA GLY A 147 32.05 -53.15 1.47
C GLY A 147 33.35 -53.76 1.99
N TRP A 148 33.64 -53.60 3.28
CA TRP A 148 34.76 -54.27 3.95
C TRP A 148 34.55 -55.80 4.02
N ALA A 149 33.36 -56.26 4.43
CA ALA A 149 33.06 -57.68 4.56
C ALA A 149 33.16 -58.42 3.21
N TRP A 150 32.75 -57.78 2.12
CA TRP A 150 32.81 -58.35 0.77
C TRP A 150 34.22 -58.35 0.18
N SER A 151 34.94 -57.23 0.27
CA SER A 151 36.26 -57.07 -0.35
C SER A 151 37.42 -57.56 0.50
N ARG A 152 37.20 -57.76 1.81
CA ARG A 152 38.21 -57.94 2.86
C ARG A 152 39.29 -56.84 2.90
N ASN A 153 39.02 -55.69 2.28
CA ASN A 153 39.93 -54.54 2.23
C ASN A 153 39.29 -53.33 2.92
N TRP A 154 39.91 -52.86 3.99
CA TRP A 154 39.36 -51.76 4.79
C TRP A 154 39.36 -50.41 4.04
N VAL A 155 40.27 -50.20 3.08
CA VAL A 155 40.30 -49.00 2.24
C VAL A 155 39.08 -48.95 1.32
N ILE A 156 38.70 -50.09 0.73
CA ILE A 156 37.51 -50.19 -0.13
C ILE A 156 36.24 -49.96 0.70
N GLY A 157 36.17 -50.55 1.90
CA GLY A 157 35.06 -50.29 2.84
C GLY A 157 34.94 -48.81 3.24
N LEU A 158 36.07 -48.15 3.55
CA LEU A 158 36.08 -46.73 3.93
C LEU A 158 35.63 -45.82 2.78
N LEU A 159 36.16 -46.02 1.56
CA LEU A 159 35.77 -45.23 0.39
C LEU A 159 34.30 -45.44 0.02
N ALA A 160 33.83 -46.69 0.05
CA ALA A 160 32.42 -47.01 -0.22
C ALA A 160 31.50 -46.39 0.84
N GLY A 161 31.87 -46.44 2.12
CA GLY A 161 31.12 -45.84 3.21
C GLY A 161 31.06 -44.32 3.14
N LEU A 162 32.19 -43.66 2.82
CA LEU A 162 32.25 -42.21 2.67
C LEU A 162 31.44 -41.72 1.47
N LEU A 163 31.55 -42.40 0.33
CA LEU A 163 30.74 -42.10 -0.86
C LEU A 163 29.24 -42.28 -0.56
N ALA A 164 28.86 -43.37 0.10
CA ALA A 164 27.48 -43.62 0.49
C ALA A 164 26.95 -42.58 1.47
N ALA A 165 27.76 -42.13 2.44
CA ALA A 165 27.37 -41.07 3.36
C ALA A 165 27.11 -39.73 2.65
N ILE A 166 28.00 -39.34 1.74
CA ILE A 166 27.86 -38.11 0.94
C ILE A 166 26.62 -38.19 0.05
N LEU A 167 26.39 -39.32 -0.63
CA LEU A 167 25.21 -39.54 -1.47
C LEU A 167 23.93 -39.51 -0.65
N ALA A 168 23.88 -40.21 0.49
CA ALA A 168 22.70 -40.24 1.37
C ALA A 168 22.37 -38.85 1.92
N PHE A 169 23.39 -38.09 2.34
CA PHE A 169 23.24 -36.70 2.76
C PHE A 169 22.72 -35.82 1.61
N GLY A 170 23.32 -35.90 0.43
CA GLY A 170 22.91 -35.15 -0.75
C GLY A 170 21.47 -35.44 -1.16
N VAL A 171 21.07 -36.72 -1.18
CA VAL A 171 19.68 -37.15 -1.45
C VAL A 171 18.72 -36.62 -0.39
N ALA A 172 19.11 -36.64 0.88
CA ALA A 172 18.27 -36.14 1.97
C ALA A 172 18.07 -34.63 1.90
N VAL A 173 19.13 -33.85 1.63
CA VAL A 173 19.05 -32.39 1.42
C VAL A 173 18.21 -32.09 0.18
N TYR A 174 18.44 -32.80 -0.92
CA TYR A 174 17.71 -32.61 -2.16
C TYR A 174 16.22 -32.93 -2.02
N GLY A 175 15.87 -34.08 -1.42
CA GLY A 175 14.49 -34.53 -1.25
C GLY A 175 13.68 -33.68 -0.27
N ASN A 176 14.29 -33.25 0.83
CA ASN A 176 13.57 -32.53 1.90
C ASN A 176 13.47 -31.01 1.66
N TYR A 177 14.45 -30.40 0.99
CA TYR A 177 14.54 -28.95 0.82
C TYR A 177 14.58 -28.51 -0.64
N VAL A 178 15.58 -28.96 -1.41
CA VAL A 178 15.81 -28.43 -2.76
C VAL A 178 14.63 -28.73 -3.70
N ARG A 179 14.19 -29.99 -3.78
CA ARG A 179 13.10 -30.41 -4.69
C ARG A 179 11.75 -29.75 -4.32
N PRO A 180 11.32 -29.68 -3.05
CA PRO A 180 10.10 -28.98 -2.66
C PRO A 180 10.14 -27.48 -2.93
N ILE A 181 11.28 -26.82 -2.64
CA ILE A 181 11.48 -25.39 -2.94
C ILE A 181 11.43 -25.17 -4.44
N HIS A 182 12.13 -25.99 -5.24
CA HIS A 182 12.12 -25.91 -6.69
C HIS A 182 10.73 -26.13 -7.28
N LYS A 183 9.97 -27.09 -6.73
CA LYS A 183 8.58 -27.32 -7.13
C LYS A 183 7.71 -26.09 -6.80
N ALA A 184 7.81 -25.56 -5.59
CA ALA A 184 7.08 -24.36 -5.18
C ALA A 184 7.43 -23.16 -6.06
N TRP A 185 8.72 -22.94 -6.36
CA TRP A 185 9.19 -21.89 -7.26
C TRP A 185 8.60 -21.99 -8.67
N LYS A 186 8.44 -23.21 -9.21
CA LYS A 186 7.78 -23.42 -10.50
C LYS A 186 6.27 -23.19 -10.45
N GLN A 187 5.64 -23.33 -9.29
CA GLN A 187 4.20 -23.15 -9.08
C GLN A 187 3.82 -21.70 -8.73
N LEU A 188 4.78 -20.87 -8.31
CA LEU A 188 4.53 -19.47 -7.96
C LEU A 188 3.84 -18.68 -9.07
N PRO A 189 4.23 -18.75 -10.36
CA PRO A 189 3.55 -18.01 -11.43
C PRO A 189 2.06 -18.37 -11.55
N ASP A 190 1.72 -19.66 -11.47
CA ASP A 190 0.34 -20.15 -11.51
C ASP A 190 -0.46 -19.68 -10.28
N ASN A 191 0.23 -19.42 -9.15
CA ASN A 191 -0.36 -18.90 -7.93
C ASN A 191 -0.28 -17.37 -7.79
N GLY A 192 -0.03 -16.63 -8.87
CA GLY A 192 0.04 -15.17 -8.84
C GLY A 192 1.24 -14.65 -8.05
N PHE A 193 2.35 -15.40 -8.04
CA PHE A 193 3.59 -15.09 -7.33
C PHE A 193 3.44 -14.98 -5.80
N GLY A 194 2.41 -15.60 -5.22
CA GLY A 194 2.17 -15.64 -3.78
C GLY A 194 2.15 -17.07 -3.22
N ILE A 195 2.28 -17.18 -1.90
CA ILE A 195 2.15 -18.45 -1.16
C ILE A 195 0.73 -18.65 -0.63
N CYS A 196 0.01 -17.56 -0.37
CA CYS A 196 -1.36 -17.56 0.14
C CYS A 196 -2.28 -16.78 -0.81
N SER A 197 -3.39 -17.39 -1.22
CA SER A 197 -4.46 -16.71 -1.98
C SER A 197 -5.26 -15.72 -1.12
N GLY A 198 -5.43 -16.05 0.17
CA GLY A 198 -6.26 -15.31 1.12
C GLY A 198 -7.65 -15.91 1.35
N LEU A 199 -7.93 -17.08 0.77
CA LEU A 199 -9.13 -17.87 1.03
C LEU A 199 -8.80 -19.11 1.87
N SER A 200 -9.76 -19.57 2.66
CA SER A 200 -9.59 -20.74 3.53
C SER A 200 -9.36 -22.02 2.73
N ASN A 201 -8.43 -22.85 3.19
CA ASN A 201 -8.10 -24.10 2.51
C ASN A 201 -9.07 -25.26 2.83
N SER A 202 -9.94 -25.11 3.83
CA SER A 202 -10.82 -26.16 4.35
C SER A 202 -12.20 -25.62 4.68
N GLU A 203 -13.24 -26.27 4.17
CA GLU A 203 -14.62 -25.96 4.54
C GLU A 203 -14.80 -26.11 6.06
N GLY A 204 -15.26 -25.04 6.72
CA GLY A 204 -15.46 -25.01 8.18
C GLY A 204 -14.20 -24.76 9.03
N GLY A 205 -13.05 -24.47 8.41
CA GLY A 205 -11.85 -24.02 9.13
C GLY A 205 -11.91 -22.53 9.53
N PRO A 206 -10.91 -22.02 10.28
CA PRO A 206 -10.82 -20.58 10.56
C PRO A 206 -10.64 -19.79 9.23
N PRO A 207 -11.23 -18.58 9.15
CA PRO A 207 -11.18 -17.79 7.92
C PRO A 207 -9.74 -17.39 7.58
N ALA A 208 -9.43 -17.32 6.29
CA ALA A 208 -8.20 -16.71 5.82
C ALA A 208 -8.35 -15.17 5.74
N LEU A 209 -7.26 -14.47 5.41
CA LEU A 209 -7.21 -13.01 5.47
C LEU A 209 -8.31 -12.31 4.66
N THR A 210 -8.58 -12.68 3.41
CA THR A 210 -9.56 -11.98 2.57
C THR A 210 -10.98 -12.21 3.08
N GLU A 211 -11.29 -13.41 3.56
CA GLU A 211 -12.59 -13.74 4.17
C GLU A 211 -12.78 -12.96 5.48
N TRP A 212 -11.78 -12.99 6.36
CA TRP A 212 -11.84 -12.24 7.62
C TRP A 212 -11.96 -10.73 7.38
N LEU A 213 -11.24 -10.17 6.39
CA LEU A 213 -11.36 -8.76 6.02
C LEU A 213 -12.76 -8.42 5.51
N HIS A 214 -13.39 -9.31 4.73
CA HIS A 214 -14.78 -9.14 4.30
C HIS A 214 -15.71 -9.09 5.52
N ASP A 215 -15.63 -10.09 6.38
CA ASP A 215 -16.49 -10.21 7.56
C ASP A 215 -16.30 -9.04 8.51
N ALA A 216 -15.05 -8.61 8.73
CA ALA A 216 -14.72 -7.45 9.55
C ALA A 216 -15.30 -6.16 8.95
N LEU A 217 -15.13 -5.92 7.65
CA LEU A 217 -15.71 -4.74 6.98
C LEU A 217 -17.23 -4.70 7.07
N GLN A 218 -17.88 -5.81 6.76
CA GLN A 218 -19.35 -5.92 6.82
C GLN A 218 -19.85 -5.74 8.26
N TYR A 219 -19.18 -6.34 9.24
CA TYR A 219 -19.52 -6.21 10.65
C TYR A 219 -19.36 -4.77 11.14
N ILE A 220 -18.24 -4.11 10.80
CA ILE A 220 -18.01 -2.71 11.17
C ILE A 220 -19.10 -1.81 10.59
N ALA A 221 -19.45 -1.99 9.32
CA ALA A 221 -20.41 -1.14 8.60
C ALA A 221 -21.89 -1.39 8.97
N TYR A 222 -22.28 -2.65 9.19
CA TYR A 222 -23.70 -3.05 9.32
C TYR A 222 -24.06 -3.71 10.66
N GLY A 223 -23.08 -4.00 11.51
CA GLY A 223 -23.28 -4.66 12.80
C GLY A 223 -23.86 -6.06 12.67
N ASP A 224 -24.77 -6.40 13.58
CA ASP A 224 -25.44 -7.72 13.61
C ASP A 224 -26.32 -7.96 12.38
N THR A 225 -26.66 -6.90 11.63
CA THR A 225 -27.41 -7.00 10.38
C THR A 225 -26.53 -7.27 9.16
N ALA A 226 -25.22 -7.46 9.33
CA ALA A 226 -24.28 -7.74 8.25
C ALA A 226 -24.65 -8.98 7.43
N ALA A 227 -25.23 -10.00 8.07
CA ALA A 227 -25.68 -11.21 7.41
C ALA A 227 -26.74 -10.90 6.33
N GLY A 228 -26.46 -11.27 5.08
CA GLY A 228 -27.36 -11.05 3.94
C GLY A 228 -27.32 -9.64 3.34
N LYS A 229 -26.47 -8.73 3.85
CA LYS A 229 -26.21 -7.44 3.18
C LYS A 229 -25.28 -7.66 1.98
N PRO A 230 -25.44 -6.88 0.89
CA PRO A 230 -24.44 -6.87 -0.17
C PRO A 230 -23.09 -6.38 0.37
N PRO A 231 -21.98 -6.69 -0.31
CA PRO A 231 -20.68 -6.14 0.05
C PRO A 231 -20.68 -4.61 0.05
N LEU A 232 -20.06 -3.99 1.05
CA LEU A 232 -19.86 -2.55 1.10
C LEU A 232 -19.07 -2.08 -0.14
N THR A 233 -19.63 -1.15 -0.89
CA THR A 233 -19.05 -0.61 -2.13
C THR A 233 -18.57 0.83 -1.98
N PHE A 234 -17.75 1.30 -2.92
CA PHE A 234 -17.36 2.73 -2.96
C PHE A 234 -18.56 3.66 -3.23
N ARG A 235 -19.62 3.19 -3.91
CA ARG A 235 -20.88 3.92 -4.06
C ARG A 235 -21.55 4.11 -2.71
N ASP A 236 -21.58 3.11 -1.85
CA ASP A 236 -22.20 3.24 -0.52
C ASP A 236 -21.49 4.32 0.31
N LEU A 237 -20.16 4.42 0.21
CA LEU A 237 -19.37 5.44 0.89
C LEU A 237 -19.65 6.85 0.36
N THR A 238 -19.92 7.03 -0.92
CA THR A 238 -20.19 8.35 -1.53
C THR A 238 -21.67 8.74 -1.53
N THR A 239 -22.58 7.77 -1.44
CA THR A 239 -24.03 8.00 -1.42
C THR A 239 -24.48 8.59 -0.09
N LEU A 240 -25.26 9.66 -0.16
CA LEU A 240 -25.71 10.40 1.01
C LEU A 240 -27.06 9.88 1.53
N PRO A 241 -27.17 9.47 2.81
CA PRO A 241 -28.45 9.07 3.40
C PRO A 241 -29.38 10.27 3.65
N THR A 242 -28.82 11.46 3.85
CA THR A 242 -29.55 12.71 4.03
C THR A 242 -28.85 13.86 3.27
N PRO A 243 -29.55 14.95 2.91
CA PRO A 243 -28.94 16.08 2.21
C PRO A 243 -27.77 16.75 2.98
N ASP A 244 -27.82 16.72 4.31
CA ASP A 244 -26.79 17.30 5.20
C ASP A 244 -25.63 16.32 5.48
N ALA A 245 -25.75 15.08 4.99
CA ALA A 245 -24.69 14.10 5.12
C ALA A 245 -23.54 14.43 4.14
N VAL A 246 -22.38 13.90 4.47
CA VAL A 246 -21.12 14.18 3.79
C VAL A 246 -20.61 12.88 3.12
N PRO A 247 -20.19 12.88 1.84
CA PRO A 247 -19.59 11.69 1.23
C PRO A 247 -18.30 11.25 1.94
N ILE A 248 -17.99 9.96 1.90
CA ILE A 248 -16.73 9.40 2.38
C ILE A 248 -15.95 9.00 1.13
N GLU A 249 -14.80 9.65 0.93
CA GLU A 249 -13.90 9.37 -0.17
C GLU A 249 -12.80 8.43 0.31
N LEU A 250 -12.85 7.17 -0.09
CA LEU A 250 -11.83 6.18 0.22
C LEU A 250 -10.91 6.02 -0.98
N MET A 251 -9.61 6.24 -0.78
CA MET A 251 -8.58 6.07 -1.80
C MET A 251 -7.50 5.10 -1.33
N MET A 252 -7.05 4.24 -2.21
CA MET A 252 -5.94 3.32 -1.95
C MET A 252 -4.97 3.33 -3.10
N VAL A 253 -3.72 2.92 -2.86
CA VAL A 253 -2.74 2.76 -3.95
C VAL A 253 -2.44 1.28 -4.16
N THR A 254 -2.26 0.89 -5.42
CA THR A 254 -1.79 -0.44 -5.84
C THR A 254 -0.69 -0.28 -6.88
N THR A 255 0.20 -1.26 -6.99
CA THR A 255 1.33 -1.21 -7.93
C THR A 255 1.07 -2.12 -9.12
N ASN A 256 1.01 -1.58 -10.34
CA ASN A 256 0.94 -2.37 -11.56
C ASN A 256 2.35 -2.76 -12.00
N LEU A 257 2.72 -4.02 -11.78
CA LEU A 257 4.06 -4.55 -12.09
C LEU A 257 4.29 -4.66 -13.60
N SER A 258 3.23 -4.91 -14.37
CA SER A 258 3.30 -5.04 -15.83
C SER A 258 3.52 -3.69 -16.51
N MET A 259 2.97 -2.60 -15.97
CA MET A 259 3.16 -1.23 -16.47
C MET A 259 4.23 -0.44 -15.72
N ARG A 260 4.79 -0.99 -14.63
CA ARG A 260 5.82 -0.39 -13.78
C ARG A 260 5.40 0.97 -13.19
N ARG A 261 4.15 1.09 -12.75
CA ARG A 261 3.60 2.34 -12.18
C ARG A 261 2.56 2.10 -11.09
N PRO A 262 2.38 3.05 -10.15
CA PRO A 262 1.25 3.05 -9.24
C PRO A 262 -0.07 3.32 -9.98
N HIS A 263 -1.17 2.87 -9.38
CA HIS A 263 -2.53 3.29 -9.68
C HIS A 263 -3.26 3.61 -8.37
N THR A 264 -4.18 4.56 -8.43
CA THR A 264 -5.12 4.84 -7.34
C THR A 264 -6.36 3.97 -7.51
N LEU A 265 -6.97 3.57 -6.41
CA LEU A 265 -8.22 2.83 -6.34
C LEU A 265 -9.24 3.71 -5.63
N PRO A 266 -10.52 3.66 -6.02
CA PRO A 266 -11.16 2.68 -6.91
C PRO A 266 -10.94 2.88 -8.43
N ASP A 267 -10.54 4.08 -8.88
CA ASP A 267 -10.38 4.38 -10.30
C ASP A 267 -8.95 4.16 -10.81
N LEU A 268 -8.77 3.10 -11.61
CA LEU A 268 -7.47 2.77 -12.22
C LEU A 268 -7.00 3.79 -13.27
N GLY A 269 -7.87 4.69 -13.75
CA GLY A 269 -7.56 5.65 -14.82
C GLY A 269 -7.28 5.01 -16.18
N VAL A 270 -7.49 3.70 -16.28
CA VAL A 270 -7.34 2.91 -17.50
C VAL A 270 -8.44 1.86 -17.57
N ARG A 271 -8.86 1.55 -18.79
CA ARG A 271 -9.84 0.50 -19.01
C ARG A 271 -9.24 -0.86 -18.71
N ALA A 272 -9.83 -1.59 -17.77
CA ALA A 272 -9.39 -2.92 -17.37
C ALA A 272 -10.57 -3.90 -17.36
N GLY A 273 -10.27 -5.17 -17.56
CA GLY A 273 -11.18 -6.30 -17.39
C GLY A 273 -10.61 -7.30 -16.39
N PHE A 274 -11.38 -8.34 -16.07
CA PHE A 274 -10.92 -9.40 -15.16
C PHE A 274 -11.43 -10.77 -15.59
N ASP A 275 -10.68 -11.80 -15.20
CA ASP A 275 -11.10 -13.18 -15.35
C ASP A 275 -11.82 -13.63 -14.07
N LEU A 276 -13.13 -13.85 -14.20
CA LEU A 276 -14.00 -14.24 -13.10
C LEU A 276 -13.57 -15.57 -12.46
N ASN A 277 -13.05 -16.52 -13.23
CA ASN A 277 -12.61 -17.81 -12.69
C ASN A 277 -11.36 -17.64 -11.82
N ARG A 278 -10.43 -16.78 -12.25
CA ARG A 278 -9.26 -16.45 -11.45
C ARG A 278 -9.63 -15.67 -10.19
N TRP A 279 -10.57 -14.73 -10.30
CA TRP A 279 -11.00 -13.94 -9.16
C TRP A 279 -11.74 -14.78 -8.09
N LYS A 280 -12.45 -15.85 -8.47
CA LYS A 280 -13.02 -16.82 -7.51
C LYS A 280 -11.98 -17.46 -6.59
N GLU A 281 -10.73 -17.53 -7.01
CA GLU A 281 -9.63 -18.07 -6.21
C GLU A 281 -9.04 -17.03 -5.24
N LEU A 282 -9.45 -15.75 -5.37
CA LEU A 282 -8.90 -14.63 -4.58
C LEU A 282 -9.92 -13.98 -3.65
N PHE A 283 -11.22 -14.08 -3.96
CA PHE A 283 -12.29 -13.37 -3.26
C PHE A 283 -13.42 -14.29 -2.78
N PRO A 284 -14.05 -13.97 -1.64
CA PRO A 284 -15.13 -14.77 -1.08
C PRO A 284 -16.39 -14.73 -1.95
N PRO A 285 -17.29 -15.73 -1.83
CA PRO A 285 -18.47 -15.84 -2.69
C PRO A 285 -19.36 -14.59 -2.80
N PRO A 286 -19.68 -13.85 -1.72
CA PRO A 286 -20.52 -12.65 -1.80
C PRO A 286 -19.94 -11.57 -2.72
N ILE A 287 -18.61 -11.45 -2.77
CA ILE A 287 -17.91 -10.49 -3.63
C ILE A 287 -18.02 -10.93 -5.09
N ILE A 288 -17.81 -12.21 -5.37
CA ILE A 288 -17.93 -12.76 -6.72
C ILE A 288 -19.36 -12.64 -7.25
N GLU A 289 -20.37 -12.90 -6.41
CA GLU A 289 -21.78 -12.75 -6.80
C GLU A 289 -22.13 -11.29 -7.12
N HIS A 290 -21.67 -10.36 -6.29
CA HIS A 290 -21.82 -8.93 -6.57
C HIS A 290 -21.15 -8.52 -7.87
N LEU A 291 -19.90 -8.95 -8.10
CA LEU A 291 -19.17 -8.64 -9.34
C LEU A 291 -19.88 -9.22 -10.58
N LYS A 292 -20.39 -10.45 -10.51
CA LYS A 292 -21.20 -11.04 -11.61
C LYS A 292 -22.44 -10.21 -11.91
N ALA A 293 -23.11 -9.69 -10.89
CA ALA A 293 -24.34 -8.90 -11.05
C ALA A 293 -24.08 -7.49 -11.60
N LYS A 294 -22.89 -6.93 -11.37
CA LYS A 294 -22.56 -5.52 -11.66
C LYS A 294 -21.60 -5.31 -12.82
N THR A 295 -21.10 -6.38 -13.43
CA THR A 295 -20.13 -6.29 -14.54
C THR A 295 -20.73 -6.85 -15.82
N THR A 296 -20.26 -6.31 -16.95
CA THR A 296 -20.67 -6.76 -18.28
C THR A 296 -19.54 -7.51 -18.96
N PRO A 297 -19.81 -8.41 -19.91
CA PRO A 297 -18.75 -9.00 -20.73
C PRO A 297 -17.94 -7.93 -21.45
N TRP A 298 -16.63 -8.15 -21.57
CA TRP A 298 -15.74 -7.23 -22.28
C TRP A 298 -16.20 -7.03 -23.74
N PRO A 299 -16.40 -5.79 -24.20
CA PRO A 299 -16.93 -5.53 -25.54
C PRO A 299 -16.05 -6.10 -26.67
N GLY A 300 -16.70 -6.68 -27.70
CA GLY A 300 -16.03 -7.21 -28.88
C GLY A 300 -15.40 -8.60 -28.74
N HIS A 301 -15.50 -9.25 -27.58
CA HIS A 301 -14.74 -10.48 -27.27
C HIS A 301 -15.62 -11.57 -26.64
N ALA A 302 -16.60 -12.10 -27.40
CA ALA A 302 -17.63 -12.99 -26.87
C ALA A 302 -17.23 -14.48 -26.67
N SER A 303 -16.06 -14.94 -27.12
CA SER A 303 -15.70 -16.37 -26.97
C SER A 303 -14.25 -16.76 -27.26
N ASN A 304 -13.43 -15.88 -27.84
CA ASN A 304 -12.10 -16.25 -28.35
C ASN A 304 -10.98 -15.37 -27.78
N VAL A 305 -10.94 -15.19 -26.46
CA VAL A 305 -9.74 -14.58 -25.86
C VAL A 305 -8.59 -15.58 -26.02
N ARG A 306 -7.66 -15.30 -26.94
CA ARG A 306 -6.30 -15.85 -26.84
C ARG A 306 -5.67 -15.20 -25.62
N LEU A 307 -5.90 -15.78 -24.45
CA LEU A 307 -5.15 -15.48 -23.24
C LEU A 307 -3.70 -15.89 -23.50
N MET A 308 -2.90 -15.02 -24.11
CA MET A 308 -1.51 -15.29 -24.50
C MET A 308 -1.29 -16.49 -25.46
N PRO A 309 -0.12 -16.57 -26.12
CA PRO A 309 0.35 -17.81 -26.75
C PRO A 309 0.58 -18.88 -25.67
N GLY A 310 -0.24 -19.94 -25.66
CA GLY A 310 -0.03 -21.13 -24.82
C GLY A 310 -0.99 -21.31 -23.64
N ALA A 311 -1.83 -20.34 -23.28
CA ALA A 311 -2.93 -20.64 -22.35
C ALA A 311 -4.05 -21.34 -23.12
N LYS A 312 -4.58 -22.41 -22.53
CA LYS A 312 -5.78 -23.06 -23.07
C LYS A 312 -6.93 -22.04 -22.95
N PRO A 313 -7.63 -21.69 -24.05
CA PRO A 313 -8.84 -20.90 -23.94
C PRO A 313 -9.80 -21.63 -23.00
N SER A 314 -10.26 -20.95 -21.95
CA SER A 314 -11.37 -21.43 -21.13
C SER A 314 -12.65 -21.23 -21.95
N PRO A 315 -13.33 -22.29 -22.40
CA PRO A 315 -14.48 -22.18 -23.30
C PRO A 315 -15.69 -21.43 -22.70
N ASP A 316 -15.74 -21.29 -21.37
CA ASP A 316 -17.00 -21.04 -20.66
C ASP A 316 -17.17 -19.64 -20.03
N ALA A 317 -16.25 -18.67 -20.22
CA ALA A 317 -16.48 -17.30 -19.75
C ALA A 317 -15.68 -16.25 -20.52
N ALA A 318 -16.37 -15.36 -21.23
CA ALA A 318 -15.78 -14.09 -21.67
C ALA A 318 -15.33 -13.29 -20.42
N PRO A 319 -14.19 -12.57 -20.48
CA PRO A 319 -13.75 -11.75 -19.37
C PRO A 319 -14.76 -10.66 -19.06
N GLY A 320 -14.93 -10.34 -17.77
CA GLY A 320 -15.77 -9.24 -17.32
C GLY A 320 -15.06 -7.89 -17.47
N THR A 321 -15.80 -6.82 -17.63
CA THR A 321 -15.30 -5.45 -17.46
C THR A 321 -15.00 -5.19 -16.00
N TYR A 322 -13.89 -4.50 -15.69
CA TYR A 322 -13.64 -4.03 -14.34
C TYR A 322 -14.84 -3.19 -13.88
N PRO A 323 -15.34 -3.37 -12.64
CA PRO A 323 -16.53 -2.69 -12.17
C PRO A 323 -16.42 -1.18 -12.34
N GLU A 324 -17.55 -0.52 -12.61
CA GLU A 324 -17.61 0.94 -12.47
C GLU A 324 -17.13 1.34 -11.08
N VAL A 325 -16.46 2.50 -11.01
CA VAL A 325 -15.75 2.99 -9.82
C VAL A 325 -16.59 2.86 -8.53
N GLY A 326 -17.89 3.21 -8.60
CA GLY A 326 -18.81 3.09 -7.46
C GLY A 326 -19.25 1.66 -7.13
N GLU A 327 -19.36 0.76 -8.11
CA GLU A 327 -19.85 -0.61 -7.88
C GLU A 327 -18.76 -1.56 -7.34
N LEU A 328 -17.50 -1.13 -7.34
CA LEU A 328 -16.39 -1.91 -6.81
C LEU A 328 -16.60 -2.17 -5.30
N PRO A 329 -16.56 -3.43 -4.83
CA PRO A 329 -16.53 -3.70 -3.39
C PRO A 329 -15.25 -3.15 -2.76
N VAL A 330 -15.37 -2.53 -1.59
CA VAL A 330 -14.22 -1.96 -0.85
C VAL A 330 -13.13 -3.01 -0.60
N LEU A 331 -13.53 -4.25 -0.33
CA LEU A 331 -12.61 -5.37 -0.15
C LEU A 331 -11.69 -5.61 -1.36
N VAL A 332 -12.19 -5.43 -2.59
CA VAL A 332 -11.38 -5.58 -3.80
C VAL A 332 -10.26 -4.54 -3.81
N GLY A 333 -10.58 -3.30 -3.45
CA GLY A 333 -9.59 -2.24 -3.28
C GLY A 333 -8.52 -2.59 -2.25
N VAL A 334 -8.94 -3.05 -1.06
CA VAL A 334 -8.03 -3.47 0.01
C VAL A 334 -7.13 -4.62 -0.45
N ARG A 335 -7.71 -5.64 -1.10
CA ARG A 335 -6.99 -6.83 -1.58
C ARG A 335 -5.94 -6.50 -2.63
N MET A 336 -6.23 -5.56 -3.53
CA MET A 336 -5.28 -5.07 -4.52
C MET A 336 -4.16 -4.23 -3.88
N SER A 337 -4.47 -3.46 -2.84
CA SER A 337 -3.47 -2.66 -2.11
C SER A 337 -2.56 -3.50 -1.19
N LEU A 338 -3.03 -4.67 -0.73
CA LEU A 338 -2.37 -5.55 0.25
C LEU A 338 -1.67 -6.79 -0.34
N SER A 339 -1.40 -6.79 -1.65
CA SER A 339 -0.82 -7.94 -2.36
C SER A 339 0.69 -8.07 -2.15
N PHE A 340 1.12 -8.32 -0.90
CA PHE A 340 2.52 -8.44 -0.49
C PHE A 340 3.25 -9.48 -1.35
N PRO A 341 4.33 -9.09 -2.07
CA PRO A 341 5.07 -10.02 -2.94
C PRO A 341 5.50 -11.28 -2.23
N LEU A 342 5.38 -12.43 -2.92
CA LEU A 342 5.75 -13.77 -2.44
C LEU A 342 4.90 -14.31 -1.30
N LEU A 343 4.40 -13.47 -0.40
CA LEU A 343 3.53 -13.89 0.69
C LEU A 343 2.09 -14.08 0.20
N PHE A 344 1.56 -13.08 -0.51
CA PHE A 344 0.17 -13.01 -0.93
C PHE A 344 0.07 -12.98 -2.46
N SER A 345 -0.88 -13.72 -3.01
CA SER A 345 -1.06 -13.78 -4.46
C SER A 345 -1.38 -12.40 -5.01
N ALA A 346 -0.67 -11.99 -6.06
CA ALA A 346 -0.96 -10.80 -6.83
C ALA A 346 -2.34 -10.89 -7.48
N VAL A 347 -2.96 -9.74 -7.74
CA VAL A 347 -4.26 -9.66 -8.40
C VAL A 347 -4.02 -9.42 -9.89
N ASP A 348 -4.50 -10.34 -10.72
CA ASP A 348 -4.42 -10.17 -12.18
C ASP A 348 -5.67 -9.46 -12.71
N LEU A 349 -5.42 -8.52 -13.61
CA LEU A 349 -6.41 -7.88 -14.47
C LEU A 349 -6.05 -8.14 -15.94
N LEU A 350 -6.95 -7.76 -16.83
CA LEU A 350 -6.79 -7.81 -18.27
C LEU A 350 -6.83 -6.39 -18.84
N MET A 351 -5.88 -6.04 -19.69
CA MET A 351 -5.84 -4.73 -20.35
C MET A 351 -5.49 -4.88 -21.82
N GLU A 352 -5.99 -3.96 -22.64
CA GLU A 352 -5.60 -3.83 -24.03
C GLU A 352 -4.29 -3.04 -24.11
N ASP A 353 -3.29 -3.59 -24.80
CA ASP A 353 -2.03 -2.89 -25.05
C ASP A 353 -2.18 -2.06 -26.32
N THR A 354 -2.39 -0.75 -26.16
CA THR A 354 -2.57 0.18 -27.28
C THR A 354 -1.23 0.71 -27.81
N GLU A 355 -0.16 0.66 -27.02
CA GLU A 355 1.13 1.26 -27.37
C GLU A 355 1.98 0.34 -28.25
N LEU A 356 2.04 -0.95 -27.95
CA LEU A 356 2.82 -1.91 -28.71
C LEU A 356 2.37 -2.02 -30.18
N PRO A 357 1.06 -2.14 -30.50
CA PRO A 357 0.59 -2.15 -31.89
C PRO A 357 1.02 -0.91 -32.67
N GLU A 358 0.88 0.28 -32.09
CA GLU A 358 1.30 1.54 -32.71
C GLU A 358 2.81 1.62 -32.89
N THR A 359 3.58 1.16 -31.90
CA THR A 359 5.03 1.15 -31.94
C THR A 359 5.53 0.22 -33.03
N LEU A 360 5.00 -0.99 -33.12
CA LEU A 360 5.33 -1.96 -34.17
C LEU A 360 4.99 -1.42 -35.56
N ALA A 361 3.83 -0.75 -35.71
CA ALA A 361 3.46 -0.11 -36.96
C ALA A 361 4.46 1.00 -37.36
N LYS A 362 4.90 1.83 -36.41
CA LYS A 362 5.92 2.88 -36.64
C LYS A 362 7.29 2.31 -36.99
N LEU A 363 7.63 1.14 -36.44
CA LEU A 363 8.90 0.43 -36.72
C LEU A 363 8.85 -0.38 -38.03
N GLY A 364 7.74 -0.36 -38.77
CA GLY A 364 7.60 -1.07 -40.05
C GLY A 364 7.51 -2.59 -39.89
N ALA A 365 7.17 -3.08 -38.71
CA ALA A 365 6.88 -4.50 -38.53
C ALA A 365 5.62 -4.85 -39.34
N GLU A 366 5.69 -5.87 -40.19
CA GLU A 366 4.49 -6.43 -40.80
C GLU A 366 3.52 -6.79 -39.68
N ARG A 367 2.25 -6.35 -39.80
CA ARG A 367 1.18 -6.84 -38.93
C ARG A 367 1.10 -8.35 -39.15
N ALA A 368 1.86 -9.11 -38.37
CA ALA A 368 1.73 -10.54 -38.32
C ALA A 368 0.31 -10.81 -37.84
N SER A 369 -0.58 -11.07 -38.79
CA SER A 369 -1.96 -11.47 -38.60
C SER A 369 -1.93 -12.76 -37.77
N GLY A 370 -1.97 -12.60 -36.44
CA GLY A 370 -1.85 -13.71 -35.48
C GLY A 370 -0.92 -13.49 -34.29
N ALA A 371 -0.15 -12.39 -34.20
CA ALA A 371 0.85 -12.17 -33.14
C ALA A 371 0.31 -11.69 -31.77
N GLY A 372 -0.99 -11.85 -31.48
CA GLY A 372 -1.56 -11.46 -30.18
C GLY A 372 -1.42 -9.97 -29.84
N VAL A 373 -1.23 -9.13 -30.87
CA VAL A 373 -1.05 -7.68 -30.77
C VAL A 373 -2.36 -6.99 -30.36
N ASP A 374 -3.50 -7.52 -30.79
CA ASP A 374 -4.85 -7.06 -30.43
C ASP A 374 -5.44 -7.83 -29.23
N ALA A 375 -4.61 -8.59 -28.49
CA ALA A 375 -5.09 -9.44 -27.41
C ALA A 375 -5.07 -8.71 -26.07
N LEU A 376 -6.12 -8.92 -25.27
CA LEU A 376 -6.10 -8.60 -23.85
C LEU A 376 -4.90 -9.27 -23.18
N LYS A 377 -4.00 -8.45 -22.63
CA LYS A 377 -2.84 -8.90 -21.87
C LYS A 377 -3.20 -9.00 -20.41
N ARG A 378 -2.70 -10.06 -19.78
CA ARG A 378 -2.70 -10.18 -18.32
C ARG A 378 -1.73 -9.15 -17.75
N VAL A 379 -2.24 -8.32 -16.85
CA VAL A 379 -1.47 -7.34 -16.09
C VAL A 379 -1.56 -7.67 -14.61
N THR A 380 -0.41 -7.67 -13.94
CA THR A 380 -0.30 -8.14 -12.55
C THR A 380 -0.15 -6.97 -11.60
N PHE A 381 -1.06 -6.90 -10.63
CA PHE A 381 -1.09 -5.89 -9.57
C PHE A 381 -0.58 -6.47 -8.25
N SER A 382 0.25 -5.71 -7.55
CA SER A 382 0.83 -6.06 -6.26
C SER A 382 0.63 -4.90 -5.26
N ASP A 383 1.15 -5.08 -4.06
CA ASP A 383 1.02 -4.14 -2.93
C ASP A 383 1.36 -2.69 -3.35
N GLY A 384 0.53 -1.74 -2.89
CA GLY A 384 0.72 -0.32 -3.20
C GLY A 384 2.05 0.22 -2.66
N GLY A 385 2.47 -0.31 -1.51
CA GLY A 385 3.73 0.02 -0.87
C GLY A 385 4.97 -0.45 -1.63
N LEU A 386 4.88 -0.99 -2.85
CA LEU A 386 6.04 -1.17 -3.73
C LEU A 386 6.41 0.09 -4.54
N SER A 387 5.47 1.00 -4.76
CA SER A 387 5.68 2.19 -5.59
C SER A 387 5.40 3.51 -4.87
N SER A 388 4.43 3.56 -3.97
CA SER A 388 4.22 4.67 -3.05
C SER A 388 3.74 4.10 -1.73
N ASN A 389 4.58 4.15 -0.71
CA ASN A 389 4.27 3.61 0.60
C ASN A 389 3.52 4.61 1.46
N PHE A 390 3.71 5.90 1.23
CA PHE A 390 3.05 6.96 1.98
C PHE A 390 2.44 7.96 1.00
N PRO A 391 1.17 7.74 0.59
CA PRO A 391 0.55 8.49 -0.49
C PRO A 391 0.06 9.85 0.03
N ILE A 392 0.99 10.65 0.54
CA ILE A 392 0.74 11.94 1.20
C ILE A 392 0.04 12.93 0.26
N HIS A 393 0.21 12.79 -1.05
CA HIS A 393 -0.45 13.63 -2.05
C HIS A 393 -1.97 13.44 -2.13
N LEU A 394 -2.53 12.36 -1.57
CA LEU A 394 -3.97 12.13 -1.57
C LEU A 394 -4.69 13.21 -0.74
N PHE A 395 -5.84 13.67 -1.23
CA PHE A 395 -6.65 14.73 -0.63
C PHE A 395 -5.91 16.08 -0.45
N ASP A 396 -4.73 16.26 -1.07
CA ASP A 396 -4.00 17.52 -0.96
C ASP A 396 -4.61 18.59 -1.87
N SER A 397 -4.71 19.81 -1.34
CA SER A 397 -5.13 21.00 -2.08
C SER A 397 -4.19 22.15 -1.76
N PRO A 398 -3.84 23.03 -2.72
CA PRO A 398 -3.04 24.22 -2.45
C PRO A 398 -3.63 25.09 -1.33
N LEU A 399 -4.95 25.17 -1.23
CA LEU A 399 -5.69 25.86 -0.19
C LEU A 399 -6.64 24.86 0.50
N PRO A 400 -6.18 24.18 1.57
CA PRO A 400 -6.99 23.16 2.23
C PRO A 400 -8.17 23.78 2.97
N THR A 401 -9.34 23.16 2.84
CA THR A 401 -10.58 23.58 3.54
C THR A 401 -10.84 22.77 4.80
N ARG A 402 -10.09 21.68 4.99
CA ARG A 402 -10.13 20.78 6.15
C ARG A 402 -8.71 20.27 6.44
N PRO A 403 -8.40 19.87 7.68
CA PRO A 403 -7.15 19.20 8.00
C PRO A 403 -7.05 17.83 7.34
N THR A 404 -5.84 17.43 6.95
CA THR A 404 -5.55 16.07 6.50
C THR A 404 -4.44 15.47 7.35
N PHE A 405 -4.77 14.54 8.23
CA PHE A 405 -3.83 13.96 9.17
C PHE A 405 -3.09 12.77 8.58
N ALA A 406 -1.77 12.86 8.51
CA ALA A 406 -0.95 11.83 7.89
C ALA A 406 -0.10 11.11 8.94
N ILE A 407 -0.14 9.78 8.97
CA ILE A 407 0.57 8.96 9.95
C ILE A 407 1.69 8.19 9.25
N SER A 408 2.93 8.60 9.52
CA SER A 408 4.13 7.90 9.06
C SER A 408 4.67 6.96 10.14
N LEU A 409 5.12 5.80 9.69
CA LEU A 409 5.81 4.80 10.49
C LEU A 409 7.29 4.81 10.08
N GLU A 410 8.17 5.05 11.04
CA GLU A 410 9.61 5.21 10.83
C GLU A 410 10.42 4.21 11.66
N GLU A 411 11.61 3.86 11.19
CA GLU A 411 12.54 3.04 11.97
C GLU A 411 13.22 3.89 13.05
N LEU A 412 13.30 3.36 14.28
CA LEU A 412 14.09 3.93 15.36
C LEU A 412 15.51 3.35 15.30
N PRO A 413 16.55 4.13 14.96
CA PRO A 413 17.92 3.63 14.81
C PRO A 413 18.64 3.41 16.15
N VAL A 414 17.99 3.77 17.26
CA VAL A 414 18.52 3.60 18.62
C VAL A 414 17.67 2.61 19.39
N ARG A 415 18.23 2.04 20.45
CA ARG A 415 17.46 1.17 21.36
C ARG A 415 16.30 1.96 21.99
N GLY A 416 15.12 1.34 22.05
CA GLY A 416 13.90 1.98 22.51
C GLY A 416 13.95 2.49 23.96
N ASP A 417 14.78 1.90 24.81
CA ASP A 417 15.03 2.33 26.20
C ASP A 417 15.76 3.68 26.31
N LYS A 418 16.39 4.15 25.21
CA LYS A 418 17.11 5.42 25.17
C LYS A 418 16.24 6.62 24.79
N VAL A 419 14.96 6.42 24.46
CA VAL A 419 14.04 7.49 24.07
C VAL A 419 12.87 7.59 25.03
N ARG A 420 12.49 8.84 25.38
CA ARG A 420 11.37 9.11 26.30
C ARG A 420 10.00 9.03 25.62
N LYS A 421 9.93 9.35 24.33
CA LYS A 421 8.73 9.33 23.50
C LYS A 421 9.01 8.63 22.18
N ARG A 422 7.98 7.97 21.64
CA ARG A 422 8.03 7.23 20.36
C ARG A 422 7.21 7.89 19.27
N VAL A 423 6.34 8.82 19.65
CA VAL A 423 5.58 9.68 18.75
C VAL A 423 6.25 11.04 18.71
N ALA A 424 6.52 11.52 17.50
CA ALA A 424 7.01 12.87 17.27
C ALA A 424 6.07 13.61 16.34
N PHE A 425 5.66 14.79 16.79
CA PHE A 425 4.90 15.75 16.00
C PHE A 425 5.77 16.99 15.82
N PRO A 426 5.99 17.48 14.59
CA PRO A 426 6.78 18.68 14.35
C PRO A 426 5.99 19.89 14.86
N GLY A 427 6.33 20.38 16.05
CA GLY A 427 5.52 21.37 16.78
C GLY A 427 5.71 22.81 16.33
N ASP A 428 6.74 23.10 15.52
CA ASP A 428 7.04 24.45 15.04
C ASP A 428 7.55 24.40 13.58
N ALA A 429 7.04 25.31 12.74
CA ALA A 429 7.40 25.44 11.32
C ALA A 429 8.89 25.76 11.11
N THR A 430 9.54 26.33 12.13
CA THR A 430 10.97 26.64 12.13
C THR A 430 11.85 25.45 12.51
N GLU A 431 11.27 24.34 12.97
CA GLU A 431 12.02 23.12 13.25
C GLU A 431 12.72 22.61 12.00
N THR A 432 13.96 22.14 12.17
CA THR A 432 14.82 21.78 11.04
C THR A 432 14.20 20.69 10.16
N ALA A 433 14.06 20.98 8.86
CA ALA A 433 13.66 20.00 7.87
C ALA A 433 14.83 19.09 7.47
N GLY A 434 14.60 17.77 7.47
CA GLY A 434 15.57 16.79 7.01
C GLY A 434 15.12 15.32 7.18
N VAL A 435 15.63 14.47 6.29
CA VAL A 435 15.54 13.01 6.35
C VAL A 435 16.54 12.47 7.36
N MET A 436 16.19 11.38 8.03
CA MET A 436 17.13 10.62 8.85
C MET A 436 18.22 10.03 7.97
N ILE A 437 19.49 10.31 8.29
CA ILE A 437 20.63 9.72 7.58
C ILE A 437 20.92 8.34 8.17
N LYS A 438 20.87 7.31 7.33
CA LYS A 438 21.21 5.94 7.72
C LYS A 438 22.60 5.57 7.21
N GLU A 439 23.47 5.17 8.13
CA GLU A 439 24.78 4.60 7.78
C GLU A 439 24.59 3.16 7.31
N LEU A 440 25.27 2.79 6.22
CA LEU A 440 25.19 1.44 5.66
C LEU A 440 26.39 0.63 6.13
N SER A 441 26.13 -0.41 6.92
CA SER A 441 27.17 -1.25 7.54
C SER A 441 27.27 -2.65 6.94
N SER A 442 26.30 -3.06 6.12
CA SER A 442 26.26 -4.41 5.52
C SER A 442 25.73 -4.45 4.08
N VAL A 443 26.10 -5.50 3.34
CA VAL A 443 25.57 -5.77 1.99
C VAL A 443 24.05 -5.99 2.00
N LYS A 444 23.53 -6.62 3.07
CA LYS A 444 22.10 -6.80 3.27
C LYS A 444 21.39 -5.46 3.40
N GLU A 445 21.92 -4.56 4.23
CA GLU A 445 21.40 -3.19 4.38
C GLU A 445 21.48 -2.41 3.07
N PHE A 446 22.59 -2.50 2.35
CA PHE A 446 22.74 -1.87 1.04
C PHE A 446 21.66 -2.34 0.05
N GLY A 447 21.44 -3.65 -0.03
CA GLY A 447 20.40 -4.23 -0.90
C GLY A 447 18.99 -3.76 -0.55
N TRP A 448 18.64 -3.74 0.75
CA TRP A 448 17.35 -3.21 1.20
C TRP A 448 17.20 -1.71 0.93
N GLN A 449 18.27 -0.93 1.16
CA GLN A 449 18.24 0.51 0.96
C GLN A 449 18.17 0.91 -0.52
N LEU A 450 18.65 0.08 -1.45
CA LEU A 450 18.38 0.27 -2.89
C LEU A 450 16.89 0.15 -3.19
N VAL A 451 16.21 -0.82 -2.60
CA VAL A 451 14.77 -1.03 -2.77
C VAL A 451 13.98 0.10 -2.12
N ASP A 452 14.29 0.43 -0.85
CA ASP A 452 13.67 1.53 -0.13
C ASP A 452 13.87 2.86 -0.86
N SER A 453 15.06 3.13 -1.40
CA SER A 453 15.32 4.34 -2.19
C SER A 453 14.52 4.37 -3.48
N ALA A 454 14.37 3.24 -4.20
CA ALA A 454 13.58 3.20 -5.42
C ALA A 454 12.07 3.41 -5.15
N LYS A 455 11.61 2.97 -3.98
CA LYS A 455 10.21 2.93 -3.56
C LYS A 455 9.75 4.20 -2.83
N ASP A 456 10.52 4.68 -1.85
CA ASP A 456 10.08 5.70 -0.88
C ASP A 456 10.64 7.11 -1.19
N TRP A 457 11.52 7.28 -2.19
CA TRP A 457 12.19 8.57 -2.45
C TRP A 457 11.21 9.73 -2.68
N GLN A 458 10.16 9.49 -3.49
CA GLN A 458 9.20 10.53 -3.84
C GLN A 458 8.39 10.95 -2.60
N ASP A 459 7.90 9.97 -1.84
CA ASP A 459 7.11 10.21 -0.64
C ASP A 459 7.95 10.92 0.44
N GLN A 460 9.22 10.54 0.56
CA GLN A 460 10.16 11.16 1.49
C GLN A 460 10.35 12.65 1.14
N LEU A 461 10.61 12.98 -0.12
CA LEU A 461 10.79 14.37 -0.58
C LEU A 461 9.53 15.22 -0.33
N MET A 462 8.34 14.65 -0.56
CA MET A 462 7.07 15.36 -0.33
C MET A 462 6.82 15.61 1.16
N SER A 463 7.15 14.65 2.03
CA SER A 463 6.98 14.77 3.48
C SER A 463 7.85 15.85 4.13
N GLU A 464 8.89 16.31 3.43
CA GLU A 464 9.78 17.38 3.90
C GLU A 464 9.30 18.78 3.52
N LEU A 465 8.35 18.89 2.60
CA LEU A 465 7.90 20.20 2.12
C LEU A 465 7.21 20.98 3.25
N THR A 466 7.48 22.28 3.32
CA THR A 466 6.71 23.21 4.16
C THR A 466 5.24 23.18 3.74
N GLY A 467 4.32 23.14 4.70
CA GLY A 467 2.90 22.90 4.42
C GLY A 467 2.55 21.43 4.15
N GLN A 468 3.49 20.49 4.27
CA GLN A 468 3.23 19.04 4.23
C GLN A 468 3.70 18.35 5.50
N ARG A 469 4.87 18.73 6.01
CA ARG A 469 5.44 18.12 7.21
C ARG A 469 4.58 18.29 8.47
N GLU A 470 3.98 19.47 8.67
CA GLU A 470 3.21 19.81 9.88
C GLU A 470 1.92 19.03 10.05
N ARG A 471 1.44 18.38 8.99
CA ARG A 471 0.30 17.45 9.05
C ARG A 471 0.70 15.99 9.22
N VAL A 472 2.00 15.71 9.37
CA VAL A 472 2.55 14.36 9.50
C VAL A 472 2.99 14.09 10.93
N VAL A 473 2.33 13.15 11.59
CA VAL A 473 2.83 12.55 12.83
C VAL A 473 3.74 11.37 12.50
N ARG A 474 4.87 11.27 13.18
CA ARG A 474 5.85 10.19 12.98
C ARG A 474 5.86 9.28 14.19
N VAL A 475 5.56 8.00 13.97
CA VAL A 475 5.65 6.94 14.98
C VAL A 475 6.91 6.13 14.71
N TYR A 476 7.87 6.20 15.63
CA TYR A 476 9.14 5.51 15.53
C TYR A 476 9.03 4.10 16.11
N LEU A 477 9.40 3.08 15.34
CA LEU A 477 9.31 1.65 15.65
C LEU A 477 10.70 1.03 15.69
N THR A 478 10.97 0.15 16.66
CA THR A 478 12.23 -0.61 16.70
C THR A 478 12.23 -1.71 15.63
N SER A 479 13.40 -2.30 15.36
CA SER A 479 13.54 -3.43 14.44
C SER A 479 12.69 -4.65 14.81
N GLU A 480 12.31 -4.79 16.09
CA GLU A 480 11.44 -5.88 16.55
C GLU A 480 9.94 -5.54 16.53
N GLU A 481 9.61 -4.28 16.25
CA GLU A 481 8.24 -3.74 16.20
C GLU A 481 7.81 -3.42 14.76
N GLY A 482 8.75 -3.06 13.89
CA GLY A 482 8.52 -2.78 12.46
C GLY A 482 8.80 -3.96 11.53
N GLY A 483 8.47 -3.81 10.24
CA GLY A 483 8.79 -4.80 9.20
C GLY A 483 7.81 -5.98 9.11
N LEU A 484 8.32 -7.14 8.66
CA LEU A 484 7.57 -8.40 8.43
C LEU A 484 7.41 -9.27 9.70
N ASN A 485 7.23 -8.66 10.88
CA ASN A 485 7.10 -9.38 12.16
C ASN A 485 5.66 -9.89 12.42
N LEU A 486 5.25 -10.93 11.69
CA LEU A 486 3.90 -11.51 11.74
C LEU A 486 3.55 -12.26 13.05
N ASP A 487 4.55 -12.64 13.84
CA ASP A 487 4.41 -13.37 15.11
C ASP A 487 4.78 -12.44 16.29
N MET A 488 4.01 -11.36 16.45
CA MET A 488 4.22 -10.35 17.48
C MET A 488 3.47 -10.71 18.76
N ASP A 489 4.12 -10.56 19.92
CA ASP A 489 3.47 -10.75 21.22
C ASP A 489 2.29 -9.78 21.42
N PRO A 490 1.13 -10.24 21.91
CA PRO A 490 -0.05 -9.38 22.11
C PRO A 490 0.19 -8.14 22.96
N ASN A 491 1.10 -8.16 23.93
CA ASN A 491 1.42 -6.98 24.74
C ASN A 491 2.17 -5.94 23.91
N ARG A 492 3.07 -6.38 23.02
CA ARG A 492 3.77 -5.48 22.09
C ARG A 492 2.80 -4.83 21.12
N SER A 493 1.82 -5.58 20.61
CA SER A 493 0.76 -5.01 19.77
C SER A 493 -0.08 -3.96 20.51
N ARG A 494 -0.38 -4.16 21.80
CA ARG A 494 -1.04 -3.11 22.62
C ARG A 494 -0.18 -1.86 22.74
N THR A 495 1.12 -2.01 22.98
CA THR A 495 2.05 -0.86 23.00
C THR A 495 2.04 -0.10 21.67
N LEU A 496 1.99 -0.80 20.53
CA LEU A 496 1.86 -0.15 19.23
C LEU A 496 0.55 0.63 19.07
N MET A 497 -0.57 0.05 19.52
CA MET A 497 -1.84 0.75 19.54
C MET A 497 -1.79 1.98 20.46
N ASP A 498 -1.11 1.91 21.60
CA ASP A 498 -0.91 3.06 22.50
C ASP A 498 -0.05 4.17 21.87
N PHE A 499 0.92 3.86 21.01
CA PHE A 499 1.57 4.88 20.19
C PHE A 499 0.59 5.52 19.20
N GLY A 500 -0.34 4.74 18.66
CA GLY A 500 -1.43 5.25 17.84
C GLY A 500 -2.34 6.21 18.60
N LEU A 501 -2.68 5.88 19.85
CA LEU A 501 -3.41 6.76 20.73
C LEU A 501 -2.66 8.08 20.94
N GLU A 502 -1.38 8.04 21.31
CA GLU A 502 -0.57 9.24 21.51
C GLU A 502 -0.55 10.08 20.22
N ALA A 503 -0.40 9.45 19.05
CA ALA A 503 -0.46 10.12 17.76
C ALA A 503 -1.80 10.81 17.47
N GLY A 504 -2.92 10.15 17.75
CA GLY A 504 -4.25 10.76 17.61
C GLY A 504 -4.47 11.93 18.57
N GLN A 505 -3.96 11.80 19.80
CA GLN A 505 -4.00 12.87 20.78
C GLN A 505 -3.18 14.08 20.33
N GLU A 506 -1.99 13.91 19.73
CA GLU A 506 -1.22 15.05 19.20
C GLU A 506 -1.99 15.86 18.14
N PHE A 507 -2.78 15.21 17.28
CA PHE A 507 -3.66 15.91 16.35
C PHE A 507 -4.83 16.64 17.04
N CYS A 508 -5.30 16.11 18.16
CA CYS A 508 -6.52 16.57 18.85
C CYS A 508 -6.29 17.49 20.07
N LYS A 509 -5.05 17.73 20.47
CA LYS A 509 -4.68 18.55 21.66
C LYS A 509 -4.93 20.06 21.48
N GLY A 510 -5.20 20.52 20.25
CA GLY A 510 -5.34 21.94 19.93
C GLY A 510 -4.00 22.71 19.98
N SER A 511 -3.97 23.90 19.36
CA SER A 511 -2.73 24.67 19.18
C SER A 511 -2.12 25.19 20.48
N GLU A 512 -2.95 25.56 21.46
CA GLU A 512 -2.50 26.05 22.78
C GLU A 512 -1.68 25.02 23.58
N SER A 513 -1.86 23.72 23.28
CA SER A 513 -1.12 22.62 23.91
C SER A 513 0.01 22.06 23.04
N GLY A 514 0.37 22.76 21.95
CA GLY A 514 1.40 22.34 21.00
C GLY A 514 0.95 21.23 20.04
N GLY A 515 -0.35 21.00 19.90
CA GLY A 515 -0.94 20.10 18.91
C GLY A 515 -1.08 20.75 17.54
N PHE A 516 -1.73 20.06 16.61
CA PHE A 516 -1.96 20.59 15.26
C PHE A 516 -2.81 21.87 15.25
N ASP A 517 -2.32 22.92 14.60
CA ASP A 517 -3.04 24.16 14.33
C ASP A 517 -3.42 24.25 12.84
N PHE A 518 -4.72 24.18 12.56
CA PHE A 518 -5.20 24.25 11.18
C PHE A 518 -5.09 25.65 10.57
N ASP A 519 -5.22 26.70 11.37
CA ASP A 519 -5.17 28.08 10.89
C ASP A 519 -3.74 28.44 10.49
N GLU A 520 -2.77 28.03 11.32
CA GLU A 520 -1.35 28.17 11.00
C GLU A 520 -0.97 27.32 9.76
N HIS A 521 -1.49 26.09 9.66
CA HIS A 521 -1.31 25.27 8.47
C HIS A 521 -1.83 25.97 7.19
N ARG A 522 -3.03 26.56 7.25
CA ARG A 522 -3.59 27.33 6.12
C ARG A 522 -2.72 28.53 5.76
N TRP A 523 -2.18 29.22 6.76
CA TRP A 523 -1.24 30.32 6.55
C TRP A 523 0.02 29.86 5.82
N HIS A 524 0.67 28.78 6.26
CA HIS A 524 1.84 28.23 5.58
C HIS A 524 1.55 27.83 4.14
N ARG A 525 0.42 27.14 3.90
CA ARG A 525 0.00 26.74 2.55
C ARG A 525 -0.19 27.96 1.65
N LEU A 526 -0.82 29.02 2.15
CA LEU A 526 -0.99 30.27 1.41
C LEU A 526 0.36 30.92 1.07
N VAL A 527 1.28 31.04 2.03
CA VAL A 527 2.59 31.67 1.82
C VAL A 527 3.45 30.86 0.83
N VAL A 528 3.46 29.53 0.95
CA VAL A 528 4.16 28.65 0.01
C VAL A 528 3.57 28.74 -1.39
N LEU A 529 2.23 28.72 -1.51
CA LEU A 529 1.54 28.88 -2.79
C LEU A 529 1.83 30.25 -3.41
N TYR A 530 1.80 31.31 -2.62
CA TYR A 530 2.09 32.67 -3.06
C TYR A 530 3.52 32.80 -3.64
N ASP A 531 4.54 32.29 -2.93
CA ASP A 531 5.92 32.27 -3.44
C ASP A 531 6.06 31.43 -4.71
N HIS A 532 5.36 30.29 -4.79
CA HIS A 532 5.39 29.44 -5.97
C HIS A 532 4.74 30.11 -7.19
N LEU A 533 3.57 30.72 -7.02
CA LEU A 533 2.87 31.47 -8.08
C LEU A 533 3.72 32.63 -8.58
N ASP A 534 4.32 33.41 -7.68
CA ASP A 534 5.22 34.51 -8.06
C ASP A 534 6.38 34.02 -8.95
N ARG A 535 7.04 32.93 -8.56
CA ARG A 535 8.15 32.34 -9.34
C ARG A 535 7.69 31.83 -10.70
N MET A 536 6.54 31.16 -10.77
CA MET A 536 6.01 30.66 -12.03
C MET A 536 5.64 31.81 -12.97
N LEU A 537 4.95 32.83 -12.47
CA LEU A 537 4.53 33.99 -13.24
C LEU A 537 5.72 34.86 -13.67
N THR A 538 6.74 35.02 -12.82
CA THR A 538 8.01 35.66 -13.19
C THR A 538 8.67 34.93 -14.36
N LYS A 539 8.81 33.60 -14.27
CA LYS A 539 9.43 32.80 -15.33
C LYS A 539 8.59 32.81 -16.62
N LEU A 540 7.27 32.79 -16.49
CA LEU A 540 6.35 32.92 -17.60
C LEU A 540 6.57 34.25 -18.30
N ASP A 541 6.56 35.38 -17.58
CA ASP A 541 6.76 36.70 -18.17
C ASP A 541 8.13 36.84 -18.88
N GLN A 542 9.19 36.34 -18.24
CA GLN A 542 10.56 36.34 -18.78
C GLN A 542 10.71 35.61 -20.12
N VAL A 543 9.87 34.60 -20.39
CA VAL A 543 9.94 33.80 -21.62
C VAL A 543 8.86 34.21 -22.62
N TRP A 544 7.65 34.49 -22.12
CA TRP A 544 6.49 34.83 -22.93
C TRP A 544 6.73 36.11 -23.73
N THR A 545 7.03 37.21 -23.04
CA THR A 545 7.11 38.52 -23.69
C THR A 545 8.28 38.66 -24.66
N PRO A 546 9.52 38.23 -24.33
CA PRO A 546 10.65 38.51 -25.21
C PRO A 546 10.74 37.60 -26.45
N ALA A 547 10.07 36.45 -26.45
CA ALA A 547 10.28 35.45 -27.50
C ALA A 547 9.08 34.53 -27.79
N TYR A 548 8.42 33.98 -26.76
CA TYR A 548 7.44 32.91 -26.99
C TYR A 548 6.11 33.44 -27.55
N HIS A 549 5.73 34.67 -27.20
CA HIS A 549 4.54 35.34 -27.72
C HIS A 549 4.54 35.39 -29.25
N ASP A 550 5.56 36.01 -29.86
CA ASP A 550 5.64 36.21 -31.31
C ASP A 550 5.73 34.88 -32.07
N TRP A 551 6.43 33.90 -31.47
CA TRP A 551 6.46 32.54 -31.99
C TRP A 551 5.06 31.91 -31.98
N PHE A 552 4.32 31.98 -30.87
CA PHE A 552 3.00 31.35 -30.75
C PHE A 552 1.98 32.03 -31.66
N ASP A 553 1.97 33.36 -31.73
CA ASP A 553 1.10 34.14 -32.62
C ASP A 553 1.31 33.75 -34.10
N THR A 554 2.57 33.51 -34.49
CA THR A 554 2.91 33.03 -35.85
C THR A 554 2.60 31.54 -36.05
N TYR A 555 2.77 30.71 -35.02
CA TYR A 555 2.71 29.26 -35.12
C TYR A 555 1.29 28.70 -34.95
N ARG A 556 0.39 29.38 -34.24
CA ARG A 556 -0.98 28.90 -33.93
C ARG A 556 -1.82 28.54 -35.17
N ALA A 557 -1.55 29.18 -36.31
CA ALA A 557 -2.18 28.86 -37.59
C ALA A 557 -1.58 27.61 -38.30
N LYS A 558 -0.41 27.15 -37.87
CA LYS A 558 0.37 26.06 -38.47
C LYS A 558 0.40 24.79 -37.62
N VAL A 559 -0.35 24.76 -36.52
CA VAL A 559 -0.43 23.64 -35.57
C VAL A 559 -0.93 22.39 -36.30
N LYS A 560 -0.15 21.30 -36.20
CA LYS A 560 -0.43 20.02 -36.90
C LYS A 560 -1.05 18.95 -36.00
N SER A 561 -0.84 19.04 -34.69
CA SER A 561 -1.38 18.12 -33.67
C SER A 561 -2.40 18.84 -32.79
N TYR A 562 -3.28 18.11 -32.10
CA TYR A 562 -4.37 18.70 -31.31
C TYR A 562 -5.29 19.65 -32.10
N GLY A 563 -5.54 19.33 -33.39
CA GLY A 563 -6.36 20.14 -34.29
C GLY A 563 -7.84 20.27 -33.90
N VAL A 564 -8.30 19.50 -32.90
CA VAL A 564 -9.62 19.66 -32.25
C VAL A 564 -9.74 21.04 -31.59
N ILE A 565 -8.62 21.61 -31.13
CA ILE A 565 -8.59 22.98 -30.61
C ILE A 565 -8.78 23.91 -31.81
N ASP A 566 -9.92 24.57 -31.88
CA ASP A 566 -10.28 25.38 -33.04
C ASP A 566 -9.47 26.70 -33.08
N PRO A 567 -9.46 27.43 -34.21
CA PRO A 567 -8.71 28.68 -34.31
C PRO A 567 -9.11 29.74 -33.27
N ALA A 568 -10.38 29.80 -32.86
CA ALA A 568 -10.86 30.75 -31.87
C ALA A 568 -10.38 30.39 -30.46
N GLU A 569 -10.34 29.10 -30.12
CA GLU A 569 -9.75 28.62 -28.86
C GLU A 569 -8.25 28.92 -28.79
N ARG A 570 -7.52 28.85 -29.91
CA ARG A 570 -6.09 29.23 -29.96
C ARG A 570 -5.88 30.73 -29.78
N GLU A 571 -6.78 31.56 -30.30
CA GLU A 571 -6.81 33.00 -30.02
C GLU A 571 -7.04 33.24 -28.53
N ASN A 572 -8.03 32.55 -27.95
CA ASN A 572 -8.32 32.64 -26.52
C ASN A 572 -7.12 32.25 -25.65
N ILE A 573 -6.33 31.25 -26.05
CA ILE A 573 -5.09 30.90 -25.35
C ILE A 573 -4.10 32.07 -25.37
N LEU A 574 -3.87 32.69 -26.55
CA LEU A 574 -2.97 33.84 -26.67
C LEU A 574 -3.42 34.98 -25.75
N GLU A 575 -4.69 35.37 -25.87
CA GLU A 575 -5.29 36.46 -25.10
C GLU A 575 -5.29 36.18 -23.59
N THR A 576 -5.57 34.93 -23.18
CA THR A 576 -5.54 34.54 -21.77
C THR A 576 -4.14 34.66 -21.17
N VAL A 577 -3.11 34.20 -21.89
CA VAL A 577 -1.73 34.29 -21.40
C VAL A 577 -1.25 35.75 -21.38
N ASN A 578 -1.61 36.53 -22.41
CA ASN A 578 -1.33 37.98 -22.44
C ASN A 578 -1.99 38.71 -21.27
N GLY A 579 -3.27 38.45 -21.01
CA GLY A 579 -4.01 39.01 -19.89
C GLY A 579 -3.39 38.63 -18.55
N LEU A 580 -2.97 37.36 -18.39
CA LEU A 580 -2.33 36.87 -17.16
C LEU A 580 -0.99 37.57 -16.89
N VAL A 581 -0.12 37.65 -17.91
CA VAL A 581 1.19 38.32 -17.80
C VAL A 581 1.02 39.82 -17.57
N GLY A 582 0.11 40.47 -18.30
CA GLY A 582 -0.20 41.89 -18.14
C GLY A 582 -0.73 42.21 -16.74
N ALA A 583 -1.67 41.40 -16.23
CA ALA A 583 -2.19 41.52 -14.87
C ALA A 583 -1.08 41.32 -13.83
N TYR A 584 -0.21 40.32 -14.01
CA TYR A 584 0.93 40.08 -13.12
C TYR A 584 1.89 41.28 -13.07
N ARG A 585 2.22 41.89 -14.21
CA ARG A 585 3.04 43.12 -14.26
C ARG A 585 2.39 44.27 -13.50
N GLY A 586 1.13 44.58 -13.80
CA GLY A 586 0.40 45.64 -13.10
C GLY A 586 0.31 45.39 -11.59
N LEU A 587 0.15 44.13 -11.19
CA LEU A 587 0.16 43.73 -9.78
C LEU A 587 1.55 43.86 -9.15
N SER A 588 2.61 43.42 -9.82
CA SER A 588 3.99 43.50 -9.32
C SER A 588 4.53 44.93 -9.21
N GLU A 589 4.06 45.85 -10.05
CA GLU A 589 4.34 47.29 -9.92
C GLU A 589 3.61 47.91 -8.71
N ARG A 590 2.35 47.51 -8.48
CA ARG A 590 1.50 48.08 -7.43
C ARG A 590 1.75 47.49 -6.05
N TYR A 591 2.06 46.20 -6.01
CA TYR A 591 2.35 45.41 -4.82
C TYR A 591 3.56 44.56 -5.16
N PRO A 592 4.80 45.00 -4.90
CA PRO A 592 5.98 44.20 -5.19
C PRO A 592 5.83 42.83 -4.52
N ILE A 593 5.63 41.79 -5.34
CA ILE A 593 5.33 40.40 -4.96
C ILE A 593 6.62 39.73 -4.45
N LYS A 594 7.35 40.40 -3.57
CA LYS A 594 8.64 39.92 -3.05
C LYS A 594 8.53 39.83 -1.54
N LEU A 595 8.46 38.60 -1.05
CA LEU A 595 8.83 38.30 0.33
C LEU A 595 10.27 38.82 0.51
N GLU A 596 10.45 39.96 1.19
CA GLU A 596 11.75 40.66 1.24
C GLU A 596 12.86 39.83 1.90
N ARG A 597 12.49 38.85 2.74
CA ARG A 597 13.42 37.99 3.50
C ARG A 597 13.15 36.50 3.29
N ARG A 598 13.06 36.04 2.04
CA ARG A 598 12.78 34.62 1.70
C ARG A 598 13.64 33.60 2.46
N ASP A 599 14.93 33.89 2.67
CA ASP A 599 15.86 33.00 3.39
C ASP A 599 15.62 32.95 4.91
N GLU A 600 14.82 33.87 5.46
CA GLU A 600 14.36 33.91 6.84
C GLU A 600 12.91 33.41 6.98
N THR A 601 12.08 33.52 5.94
CA THR A 601 10.65 33.16 5.95
C THR A 601 10.38 31.66 5.88
N PHE A 602 11.25 30.88 5.25
CA PHE A 602 11.08 29.43 5.11
C PHE A 602 12.16 28.66 5.88
N PRO A 603 11.85 27.46 6.42
CA PRO A 603 12.80 26.68 7.19
C PRO A 603 14.08 26.41 6.40
N LYS A 604 15.22 26.71 7.01
CA LYS A 604 16.54 26.54 6.39
C LYS A 604 16.82 25.06 6.16
N LYS A 605 17.05 24.65 4.91
CA LYS A 605 17.64 23.33 4.61
C LYS A 605 19.01 23.24 5.31
N ARG A 606 19.20 22.25 6.18
CA ARG A 606 20.51 21.96 6.78
C ARG A 606 21.56 21.83 5.67
N GLY A 607 22.65 22.60 5.75
CA GLY A 607 23.79 22.49 4.83
C GLY A 607 24.04 23.67 3.88
N LYS A 608 23.19 24.71 3.83
CA LYS A 608 23.62 26.00 3.25
C LYS A 608 24.59 26.69 4.22
N MET A 609 25.87 26.30 4.17
CA MET A 609 26.94 27.16 4.64
C MET A 609 26.78 28.51 3.94
N GLY A 610 26.60 29.57 4.73
CA GLY A 610 26.67 30.94 4.23
C GLY A 610 28.11 31.24 3.81
N ILE A 611 28.48 30.83 2.61
CA ILE A 611 29.67 31.35 1.92
C ILE A 611 29.15 32.41 0.96
N GLY A 612 28.82 33.57 1.50
CA GLY A 612 28.97 34.80 0.74
C GLY A 612 30.44 35.22 0.85
N PRO A 613 31.15 35.53 -0.25
CA PRO A 613 32.45 36.16 -0.11
C PRO A 613 32.25 37.51 0.58
N LYS A 614 32.90 37.70 1.73
CA LYS A 614 33.26 39.03 2.18
C LYS A 614 34.46 39.46 1.34
N TYR A 615 34.32 40.65 0.75
CA TYR A 615 35.19 41.38 -0.17
C TYR A 615 34.93 41.09 -1.65
#